data_AF-A0A957ZTK8-F1
#
_entry.id   AF-A0A957ZTK8-F1
#
_cell.length_a   1.000
_cell.length_b   1.000
_cell.length_c   1.000
_cell.angle_alpha   90.00
_cell.angle_beta   90.00
_cell.angle_gamma   90.00
#
_symmetry.space_group_name_H-M   'P 1'
#
loop_
_entity.id
_entity.type
_entity.pdbx_description
1 polymer ?
#
loop_
_entity_poly.entity_id
_entity_poly.type
_entity_poly.pdbx_seq_one_letter_code
_entity_poly.pdbx_strand_id
1 'polypeptide(L)'
;MAPTGTFSTGRFPHFAFVWRIVLAIAVGGIPLPSPAYAQTDAVVISQIYGGGGNSGATFTHDFVELFNPGPDPVVLTGWSVQYAKADGAN
;
A
#
# COMPACT_ATOMS: atom_id res chain seq x y z
N MET A 1 14.58 -22.77 -71.51
CA MET A 1 13.44 -23.70 -71.35
C MET A 1 13.78 -24.57 -70.16
N ALA A 2 13.12 -24.53 -69.00
CA ALA A 2 11.84 -24.00 -68.59
C ALA A 2 11.97 -23.44 -67.14
N PRO A 3 10.88 -22.90 -66.57
CA PRO A 3 10.86 -21.81 -65.59
C PRO A 3 10.84 -22.31 -64.14
N THR A 4 10.96 -21.40 -63.17
CA THR A 4 10.37 -21.68 -61.86
C THR A 4 9.74 -20.41 -61.31
N GLY A 5 8.41 -20.43 -61.31
CA GLY A 5 7.55 -19.34 -60.90
C GLY A 5 7.57 -19.09 -59.40
N THR A 6 7.20 -17.86 -59.10
CA THR A 6 6.97 -17.27 -57.78
C THR A 6 5.84 -18.02 -57.05
N PHE A 7 6.10 -18.48 -55.83
CA PHE A 7 5.05 -18.88 -54.89
C PHE A 7 4.81 -17.78 -53.87
N SER A 8 3.57 -17.28 -53.90
CA SER A 8 2.99 -16.26 -53.04
C SER A 8 2.52 -16.88 -51.71
N THR A 9 2.89 -16.19 -50.63
CA THR A 9 2.10 -15.92 -49.41
C THR A 9 1.31 -17.09 -48.79
N GLY A 10 1.96 -17.79 -47.86
CA GLY A 10 1.31 -18.62 -46.84
C GLY A 10 1.49 -18.00 -45.46
N ARG A 11 0.41 -17.43 -44.92
CA ARG A 11 0.28 -16.96 -43.54
C ARG A 11 0.45 -18.15 -42.59
N PHE A 12 1.53 -18.18 -41.82
CA PHE A 12 1.71 -19.14 -40.73
C PHE A 12 1.57 -18.44 -39.36
N PRO A 13 0.78 -19.02 -38.43
CA PRO A 13 0.29 -18.40 -37.21
C PRO A 13 1.32 -18.32 -36.09
N HIS A 14 0.92 -17.59 -35.04
CA HIS A 14 1.52 -17.45 -33.71
C HIS A 14 2.40 -18.63 -33.27
N PHE A 15 3.47 -18.32 -32.52
CA PHE A 15 4.55 -19.21 -32.02
C PHE A 15 5.85 -19.20 -32.84
N ALA A 16 6.50 -18.03 -32.93
CA ALA A 16 7.93 -17.99 -33.20
C ALA A 16 8.59 -16.76 -32.55
N PHE A 17 9.60 -17.03 -31.74
CA PHE A 17 10.72 -16.12 -31.47
C PHE A 17 10.54 -15.01 -30.42
N VAL A 18 10.27 -15.41 -29.18
CA VAL A 18 10.72 -14.66 -27.99
C VAL A 18 12.24 -14.81 -27.90
N TRP A 19 13.01 -13.91 -28.52
CA TRP A 19 14.41 -13.70 -28.17
C TRP A 19 14.92 -12.34 -28.70
N ARG A 20 15.45 -11.52 -27.78
CA ARG A 20 16.27 -10.30 -27.95
C ARG A 20 15.58 -8.94 -27.89
N ILE A 21 15.16 -8.55 -26.69
CA ILE A 21 15.71 -7.35 -26.06
C ILE A 21 15.97 -7.67 -24.58
N VAL A 22 17.07 -8.38 -24.30
CA VAL A 22 17.78 -8.19 -23.02
C VAL A 22 18.73 -7.03 -23.31
N LEU A 23 18.23 -5.80 -23.17
CA LEU A 23 19.08 -4.61 -23.16
C LEU A 23 19.56 -4.42 -21.74
N ALA A 24 20.88 -4.44 -21.59
CA ALA A 24 21.61 -4.34 -20.35
C ALA A 24 21.10 -3.20 -19.44
N ILE A 25 20.63 -3.56 -18.25
CA ILE A 25 20.67 -2.67 -17.09
C ILE A 25 21.66 -3.31 -16.12
N ALA A 26 22.94 -3.08 -16.39
CA ALA A 26 24.00 -3.31 -15.43
C ALA A 26 24.91 -2.08 -15.48
N VAL A 27 25.21 -1.54 -14.31
CA VAL A 27 26.07 -0.38 -14.03
C VAL A 27 25.37 0.98 -14.07
N GLY A 28 24.64 1.26 -12.98
CA GLY A 28 24.04 2.55 -12.70
C GLY A 28 22.79 2.29 -11.88
N GLY A 29 22.95 1.97 -10.60
CA GLY A 29 21.84 1.75 -9.69
C GLY A 29 20.94 2.98 -9.74
N ILE A 30 19.82 2.88 -10.46
CA ILE A 30 18.79 3.89 -10.45
C ILE A 30 18.25 3.85 -9.03
N PRO A 31 18.46 4.89 -8.18
CA PRO A 31 17.73 4.95 -6.94
C PRO A 31 16.27 5.10 -7.33
N LEU A 32 15.50 4.02 -7.21
CA LEU A 32 14.06 4.16 -7.17
C LEU A 32 13.78 5.09 -5.98
N PRO A 33 12.97 6.15 -6.13
CA PRO A 33 12.60 6.96 -5.00
C PRO A 33 11.96 6.03 -3.98
N SER A 34 12.62 5.84 -2.84
CA SER A 34 12.01 5.20 -1.68
C SER A 34 10.84 6.09 -1.25
N PRO A 35 9.65 5.55 -0.99
CA PRO A 35 8.57 6.35 -0.45
C PRO A 35 9.06 7.01 0.83
N ALA A 36 9.16 8.35 0.81
CA ALA A 36 9.35 9.12 2.02
C ALA A 36 7.98 9.23 2.69
N TYR A 37 7.73 8.38 3.67
CA TYR A 37 6.60 8.58 4.56
C TYR A 37 6.90 9.83 5.38
N ALA A 38 5.94 10.76 5.46
CA ALA A 38 6.03 11.84 6.43
C ALA A 38 6.07 11.17 7.82
N GLN A 39 7.24 11.14 8.43
CA GLN A 39 7.39 10.60 9.78
C GLN A 39 6.76 11.63 10.72
N THR A 40 5.55 11.32 11.16
CA THR A 40 4.92 12.02 12.26
C THR A 40 5.36 11.28 13.52
N ASP A 41 6.21 11.89 14.33
CA ASP A 41 6.53 11.33 15.66
C ASP A 41 5.38 11.51 16.67
N ALA A 42 4.21 11.96 16.19
CA ALA A 42 3.00 12.07 16.99
C ALA A 42 2.26 10.73 17.01
N VAL A 43 1.97 10.24 18.21
CA VAL A 43 0.96 9.20 18.44
C VAL A 43 -0.40 9.72 17.98
N VAL A 44 -1.11 8.93 17.19
CA VAL A 44 -2.43 9.28 16.64
C VAL A 44 -3.50 8.37 17.22
N ILE A 45 -4.75 8.83 17.22
CA ILE A 45 -5.91 7.97 17.42
C ILE A 45 -6.27 7.37 16.07
N SER A 46 -6.05 6.07 15.89
CA SER A 46 -6.32 5.37 14.63
C SER A 46 -7.76 4.90 14.53
N GLN A 47 -8.39 4.54 15.65
CA GLN A 47 -9.75 4.02 15.70
C GLN A 47 -10.46 4.39 17.01
N ILE A 48 -11.78 4.53 16.91
CA ILE A 48 -12.67 4.69 18.06
C ILE A 48 -13.88 3.79 17.84
N TYR A 49 -14.24 3.03 18.86
CA TYR A 49 -15.47 2.27 18.92
C TYR A 49 -16.20 2.58 20.23
N GLY A 50 -17.36 3.21 20.15
CA GLY A 50 -18.14 3.69 21.31
C GLY A 50 -19.54 3.08 21.42
N GLY A 51 -19.73 1.89 20.87
CA GLY A 51 -21.03 1.19 20.85
C GLY A 51 -20.96 -0.23 21.41
N GLY A 52 -19.90 -0.58 22.13
CA GLY A 52 -19.66 -1.92 22.63
C GLY A 52 -20.66 -2.37 23.66
N GLY A 53 -21.05 -3.64 23.55
CA GLY A 53 -22.02 -4.26 24.46
C GLY A 53 -23.48 -3.90 24.17
N ASN A 54 -23.75 -3.05 23.18
CA ASN A 54 -25.11 -2.83 22.70
C ASN A 54 -25.64 -4.04 21.91
N SER A 55 -26.97 -4.18 21.83
CA SER A 55 -27.59 -5.24 21.04
C SER A 55 -27.19 -5.11 19.56
N GLY A 56 -26.60 -6.17 19.01
CA GLY A 56 -26.06 -6.18 17.65
C GLY A 56 -24.68 -5.51 17.49
N ALA A 57 -24.02 -5.12 18.58
CA ALA A 57 -22.67 -4.59 18.52
C ALA A 57 -21.65 -5.67 18.11
N THR A 58 -20.75 -5.30 17.20
CA THR A 58 -19.63 -6.13 16.76
C THR A 58 -18.68 -6.45 17.91
N PHE A 59 -18.45 -5.50 18.80
CA PHE A 59 -17.60 -5.67 19.98
C PHE A 59 -18.40 -5.56 21.28
N THR A 60 -17.87 -6.18 22.32
CA THR A 60 -18.50 -6.22 23.65
C THR A 60 -18.14 -5.02 24.51
N HIS A 61 -17.12 -4.25 24.14
CA HIS A 61 -16.62 -3.11 24.89
C HIS A 61 -16.26 -1.96 23.96
N ASP A 62 -16.29 -0.75 24.51
CA ASP A 62 -15.76 0.44 23.86
C ASP A 62 -14.23 0.42 23.87
N PHE A 63 -13.61 0.99 22.84
CA PHE A 63 -12.16 1.16 22.79
C PHE A 63 -11.75 2.41 22.03
N VAL A 64 -10.54 2.88 22.34
CA VAL A 64 -9.78 3.87 21.58
C VAL A 64 -8.44 3.24 21.25
N GLU A 65 -8.09 3.20 19.97
CA GLU A 65 -6.79 2.69 19.51
C GLU A 65 -5.81 3.85 19.34
N LEU A 66 -4.66 3.74 19.99
CA LEU A 66 -3.53 4.64 19.82
C LEU A 66 -2.48 3.97 18.95
N PHE A 67 -2.06 4.66 17.89
CA PHE A 67 -1.04 4.17 16.96
C PHE A 67 0.18 5.08 16.97
N ASN A 68 1.36 4.47 17.15
CA ASN A 68 2.64 5.12 16.94
C ASN A 68 3.15 4.77 15.53
N PRO A 69 3.09 5.69 14.56
CA PRO A 69 3.60 5.45 13.21
C PRO A 69 5.12 5.55 13.12
N GLY A 70 5.80 6.02 14.18
CA GLY A 70 7.25 6.20 14.22
C GLY A 70 8.02 4.92 14.55
N PRO A 71 9.33 4.87 14.23
CA PRO A 71 10.19 3.72 14.50
C PRO A 71 10.64 3.63 15.96
N ASP A 72 10.54 4.73 16.71
CA ASP A 72 11.01 4.82 18.09
C ASP A 72 9.87 4.65 19.11
N PRO A 73 10.13 4.04 20.29
CA PRO A 73 9.14 3.94 21.36
C PRO A 73 8.71 5.32 21.90
N VAL A 74 7.41 5.49 22.17
CA VAL A 74 6.85 6.70 22.79
C VAL A 74 6.39 6.41 24.22
N VAL A 75 6.82 7.23 25.17
CA VAL A 75 6.39 7.17 26.58
C VAL A 75 5.09 7.94 26.76
N LEU A 76 4.05 7.25 27.24
CA LEU A 76 2.70 7.81 27.46
C LEU A 76 2.45 8.26 28.91
N THR A 77 3.47 8.24 29.77
CA THR A 77 3.32 8.62 31.19
C THR A 77 2.77 10.04 31.31
N GLY A 78 1.67 10.20 32.06
CA GLY A 78 1.00 11.48 32.26
C GLY A 78 0.06 11.90 31.13
N TRP A 79 -0.06 11.11 30.05
CA TRP A 79 -1.06 11.35 29.02
C TRP A 79 -2.44 10.91 29.50
N SER A 80 -3.47 11.55 28.97
CA SER A 80 -4.86 11.13 29.16
C SER A 80 -5.61 11.30 27.85
N VAL A 81 -6.65 10.48 27.65
CA VAL A 81 -7.59 10.60 26.54
C VAL A 81 -8.76 11.44 27.05
N GLN A 82 -8.96 12.63 26.47
CA GLN A 82 -10.10 13.48 26.80
C GLN A 82 -11.26 13.17 25.86
N TYR A 83 -12.40 12.84 26.44
CA TYR A 83 -13.65 12.65 25.72
C TYR A 83 -14.59 13.81 26.06
N ALA A 84 -14.86 14.68 25.09
CA ALA A 84 -15.80 15.77 25.25
C ALA A 84 -17.16 15.37 24.65
N LYS A 85 -18.24 15.72 25.36
CA LYS A 85 -19.59 15.66 24.82
C LYS A 85 -19.78 16.73 23.74
N ALA A 86 -20.61 16.43 22.74
CA ALA A 86 -20.78 17.25 21.53
C ALA A 86 -21.27 18.70 21.80
N ASP A 87 -21.72 18.99 23.01
CA ASP A 87 -22.16 20.32 23.48
C ASP A 87 -21.01 21.19 24.03
N GLY A 88 -19.77 20.69 24.05
CA GLY A 88 -18.57 21.50 24.31
C GLY A 88 -18.29 21.85 25.77
N ALA A 89 -18.96 21.22 26.74
CA ALA A 89 -18.65 21.41 28.16
C ALA A 89 -17.59 20.39 28.63
N ASN A 90 -16.41 20.90 28.98
CA ASN A 90 -15.28 20.17 29.57
C ASN A 90 -15.53 19.78 31.04
#